data_AF-A0A8H2X0U6-F1
#
_entry.id   AF-A0A8H2X0U6-F1
#
_cell.length_a   1.000
_cell.length_b   1.000
_cell.length_c   1.000
_cell.angle_alpha   90.00
_cell.angle_beta   90.00
_cell.angle_gamma   90.00
#
_symmetry.space_group_name_H-M   'P 1'
#
loop_
_entity.id
_entity.type
_entity.pdbx_description
1 polymer ?
#
loop_
_entity_poly.entity_id
_entity_poly.type
_entity_poly.pdbx_seq_one_letter_code
_entity_poly.pdbx_strand_id
1 'polypeptide(L)'
;MHFVAAFIAFGASVSLVDATPTFGHGKDNCGHKLFWWKEKGCCLPYGGISKPPSPPAGHSCMKKWYWSSDNNCCVPEKPTSPEPSCGRSLTWNSDTYSCVPNGGSGSCNKGDFWWDKKKCCLPHGGVTLPPPPPNSYQCPNKWYWSSDKGCCVPSVPDVPTTPACPAKCSWKPDSYYCAPDPTPAPPPPPAPEPPKTGPDSCSNTEFWWETKKCCLPIGGPHSPPSPP
;
A
#
# COMPACT_ATOMS: atom_id res chain seq x y z
N MET A 1 53.98 -71.19 -55.81
CA MET A 1 53.23 -71.79 -54.68
C MET A 1 53.22 -70.78 -53.55
N HIS A 2 52.04 -70.22 -53.25
CA HIS A 2 51.55 -69.88 -51.90
C HIS A 2 50.14 -69.29 -52.12
N PHE A 3 49.14 -70.10 -51.77
CA PHE A 3 47.74 -69.73 -51.69
C PHE A 3 47.54 -68.81 -50.49
N VAL A 4 46.73 -67.75 -50.62
CA VAL A 4 45.89 -67.29 -49.50
C VAL A 4 44.51 -66.88 -50.01
N ALA A 5 43.52 -67.36 -49.29
CA ALA A 5 42.10 -67.40 -49.56
C ALA A 5 41.39 -66.03 -49.54
N ALA A 6 40.26 -65.99 -50.25
CA ALA A 6 39.26 -64.96 -50.20
C ALA A 6 38.54 -64.91 -48.84
N PHE A 7 38.18 -63.71 -48.41
CA PHE A 7 37.01 -63.47 -47.56
C PHE A 7 36.31 -62.19 -48.03
N ILE A 8 35.16 -62.36 -48.69
CA ILE A 8 34.21 -61.28 -48.95
C ILE A 8 33.45 -61.06 -47.65
N ALA A 9 33.78 -59.99 -46.94
CA ALA A 9 32.99 -59.55 -45.79
C ALA A 9 31.88 -58.62 -46.28
N PHE A 10 30.64 -59.10 -46.30
CA PHE A 10 29.46 -58.22 -46.32
C PHE A 10 29.32 -57.59 -44.93
N GLY A 11 30.00 -56.47 -44.72
CA GLY A 11 29.75 -55.62 -43.56
C GLY A 11 28.43 -54.90 -43.78
N ALA A 12 27.36 -55.36 -43.10
CA ALA A 12 26.19 -54.52 -42.88
C ALA A 12 26.61 -53.38 -41.95
N SER A 13 27.06 -52.28 -42.53
CA SER A 13 27.24 -51.02 -41.81
C SER A 13 25.85 -50.53 -41.42
N VAL A 14 25.40 -50.89 -40.22
CA VAL A 14 24.41 -50.10 -39.50
C VAL A 14 25.08 -48.77 -39.19
N SER A 15 24.89 -47.80 -40.09
CA SER A 15 25.11 -46.40 -39.76
C SER A 15 24.18 -46.09 -38.60
N LEU A 16 24.73 -46.09 -37.38
CA LEU A 16 24.16 -45.33 -36.29
C LEU A 16 24.18 -43.89 -36.80
N VAL A 17 23.05 -43.44 -37.34
CA VAL A 17 22.81 -42.02 -37.49
C VAL A 17 22.84 -41.48 -36.06
N ASP A 18 23.98 -40.93 -35.69
CA ASP A 18 24.04 -40.00 -34.58
C ASP A 18 23.16 -38.84 -35.04
N ALA A 19 21.89 -38.88 -34.61
CA ALA A 19 20.96 -37.81 -34.81
C ALA A 19 21.50 -36.64 -33.99
N THR A 20 22.47 -35.94 -34.57
CA THR A 20 22.79 -34.57 -34.19
C THR A 20 21.44 -33.87 -34.26
N PRO A 21 20.88 -33.37 -33.15
CA PRO A 21 19.67 -32.58 -33.22
C PRO A 21 20.05 -31.34 -34.02
N THR A 22 19.82 -31.38 -35.33
CA THR A 22 19.76 -30.20 -36.16
C THR A 22 18.67 -29.37 -35.55
N PHE A 23 19.08 -28.38 -34.77
CA PHE A 23 18.27 -27.32 -34.20
C PHE A 23 17.67 -26.58 -35.40
N GLY A 24 16.61 -27.14 -35.95
CA GLY A 24 15.94 -26.63 -37.12
C GLY A 24 15.30 -25.31 -36.76
N HIS A 25 15.82 -24.23 -37.36
CA HIS A 25 15.14 -22.94 -37.50
C HIS A 25 13.90 -23.11 -38.40
N GLY A 26 12.90 -23.85 -37.92
CA GLY A 26 11.58 -23.99 -38.51
C GLY A 26 10.57 -23.28 -37.63
N LYS A 27 10.17 -22.07 -38.04
CA LYS A 27 8.97 -21.40 -37.53
C LYS A 27 7.82 -22.42 -37.45
N ASP A 28 7.16 -22.48 -36.28
CA ASP A 28 5.79 -22.99 -36.09
C ASP A 28 5.56 -24.50 -35.86
N ASN A 29 6.60 -25.34 -35.73
CA ASN A 29 6.39 -26.79 -35.51
C ASN A 29 6.43 -27.18 -34.02
N CYS A 30 5.34 -26.88 -33.30
CA CYS A 30 5.12 -27.49 -31.99
C CYS A 30 4.66 -28.94 -32.16
N GLY A 31 5.11 -29.85 -31.28
CA GLY A 31 4.75 -31.27 -31.32
C GLY A 31 3.24 -31.52 -31.14
N HIS A 32 2.83 -32.79 -31.24
CA HIS A 32 1.42 -33.17 -31.17
C HIS A 32 0.74 -32.66 -29.87
N LYS A 33 -0.42 -31.99 -30.00
CA LYS A 33 -1.18 -31.31 -28.91
C LYS A 33 -0.47 -30.10 -28.27
N LEU A 34 0.53 -29.52 -28.92
CA LEU A 34 1.14 -28.26 -28.50
C LEU A 34 0.80 -27.13 -29.51
N PHE A 35 0.90 -25.87 -29.08
CA PHE A 35 0.81 -24.70 -29.95
C PHE A 35 1.94 -23.72 -29.68
N TRP A 36 2.32 -22.96 -30.71
CA TRP A 36 3.37 -21.95 -30.61
C TRP A 36 2.83 -20.67 -29.97
N TRP A 37 3.46 -20.23 -28.89
CA TRP A 37 3.16 -18.96 -28.24
C TRP A 37 4.18 -17.91 -28.69
N LYS A 38 3.75 -17.07 -29.64
CA LYS A 38 4.61 -16.11 -30.33
C LYS A 38 5.26 -15.10 -29.38
N GLU A 39 4.55 -14.72 -28.33
CA GLU A 39 4.92 -13.67 -27.39
C GLU A 39 6.16 -14.02 -26.55
N LYS A 40 6.33 -15.29 -26.19
CA LYS A 40 7.52 -15.78 -25.47
C LYS A 40 8.41 -16.71 -26.29
N GLY A 41 7.96 -17.08 -27.50
CA GLY A 41 8.73 -17.95 -28.39
C GLY A 41 8.89 -19.37 -27.86
N CYS A 42 7.81 -19.97 -27.35
CA CYS A 42 7.83 -21.34 -26.82
C CYS A 42 6.56 -22.14 -27.19
N CYS A 43 6.62 -23.46 -27.03
CA CYS A 43 5.48 -24.35 -27.27
C CYS A 43 4.71 -24.63 -25.97
N LEU A 44 3.39 -24.48 -25.99
CA LEU A 44 2.49 -24.69 -24.85
C LEU A 44 1.48 -25.81 -25.12
N PRO A 45 1.03 -26.56 -24.10
CA PRO A 45 0.03 -27.61 -24.27
C PRO A 45 -1.36 -27.03 -24.56
N TYR A 46 -2.05 -27.62 -25.54
CA TYR A 46 -3.46 -27.34 -25.79
C TYR A 46 -4.33 -27.74 -24.60
N GLY A 47 -5.20 -26.83 -24.15
CA GLY A 47 -6.08 -27.01 -23.00
C GLY A 47 -5.42 -26.75 -21.65
N GLY A 48 -4.14 -26.37 -21.63
CA GLY A 48 -3.37 -26.16 -20.41
C GLY A 48 -3.02 -27.46 -19.68
N ILE A 49 -2.60 -27.32 -18.43
CA ILE A 49 -2.26 -28.44 -17.54
C ILE A 49 -3.40 -28.71 -16.57
N SER A 50 -3.60 -29.98 -16.19
CA SER A 50 -4.77 -30.42 -15.43
C SER A 50 -4.85 -29.86 -14.01
N LYS A 51 -3.72 -29.50 -13.40
CA LYS A 51 -3.61 -28.89 -12.06
C LYS A 51 -2.49 -27.87 -12.07
N PRO A 52 -2.73 -26.65 -12.58
CA PRO A 52 -1.69 -25.65 -12.60
C PRO A 52 -1.34 -25.24 -11.17
N PRO A 53 -0.07 -24.91 -10.91
CA PRO A 53 0.32 -24.27 -9.66
C PRO A 53 -0.43 -22.94 -9.51
N SER A 54 -0.71 -22.55 -8.27
CA SER A 54 -1.22 -21.22 -8.00
C SER A 54 -0.15 -20.18 -8.34
N PRO A 55 -0.53 -19.04 -8.94
CA PRO A 55 0.39 -17.93 -9.14
C PRO A 55 0.94 -17.42 -7.79
N PRO A 56 2.13 -16.79 -7.79
CA PRO A 56 2.66 -16.13 -6.62
C PRO A 56 1.72 -15.03 -6.12
N ALA A 57 1.83 -14.68 -4.84
CA ALA A 57 1.01 -13.64 -4.23
C ALA A 57 1.07 -12.32 -5.03
N GLY A 58 -0.09 -11.69 -5.24
CA GLY A 58 -0.21 -10.45 -6.02
C GLY A 58 -0.33 -10.66 -7.53
N HIS A 59 -0.22 -11.89 -8.04
CA HIS A 59 -0.44 -12.20 -9.45
C HIS A 59 -1.74 -13.00 -9.63
N SER A 60 -2.48 -12.69 -10.69
CA SER A 60 -3.68 -13.44 -11.08
C SER A 60 -3.71 -13.64 -12.58
N CYS A 61 -3.94 -14.87 -13.03
CA CYS A 61 -4.07 -15.17 -14.45
C CYS A 61 -5.48 -14.84 -14.95
N MET A 62 -5.58 -14.43 -16.21
CA MET A 62 -6.86 -14.21 -16.87
C MET A 62 -7.65 -15.53 -16.97
N LYS A 63 -8.95 -15.41 -17.26
CA LYS A 63 -9.78 -16.59 -17.56
C LYS A 63 -9.19 -17.31 -18.78
N LYS A 64 -9.05 -18.64 -18.72
CA LYS A 64 -8.40 -19.48 -19.75
C LYS A 64 -6.88 -19.30 -19.86
N TRP A 65 -6.25 -18.77 -18.82
CA TRP A 65 -4.81 -18.71 -18.63
C TRP A 65 -4.46 -19.39 -17.32
N TYR A 66 -3.24 -19.94 -17.24
CA TYR A 66 -2.75 -20.61 -16.04
C TYR A 66 -1.32 -20.21 -15.74
N TRP A 67 -0.90 -20.33 -14.47
CA TRP A 67 0.47 -20.03 -14.10
C TRP A 67 1.41 -21.15 -14.55
N SER A 68 2.44 -20.80 -15.31
CA SER A 68 3.54 -21.70 -15.67
C SER A 68 4.74 -21.38 -14.80
N SER A 69 5.14 -22.32 -13.94
CA SER A 69 6.37 -22.19 -13.15
C SER A 69 7.63 -22.15 -14.03
N ASP A 70 7.61 -22.88 -15.15
CA ASP A 70 8.76 -22.95 -16.07
C ASP A 70 9.02 -21.61 -16.74
N ASN A 71 7.94 -20.91 -17.14
CA ASN A 71 8.03 -19.60 -17.79
C ASN A 71 7.95 -18.43 -16.80
N ASN A 72 7.69 -18.70 -15.51
CA ASN A 72 7.45 -17.71 -14.45
C ASN A 72 6.41 -16.65 -14.85
N CYS A 73 5.37 -17.06 -15.58
CA CYS A 73 4.33 -16.17 -16.07
C CYS A 73 2.99 -16.91 -16.25
N CYS A 74 1.91 -16.14 -16.40
CA CYS A 74 0.65 -16.71 -16.87
C CYS A 74 0.74 -16.99 -18.36
N VAL A 75 0.27 -18.16 -18.77
CA VAL A 75 0.29 -18.61 -20.16
C VAL A 75 -1.12 -19.02 -20.61
N PRO A 76 -1.47 -18.85 -21.89
CA PRO A 76 -2.81 -19.19 -22.35
C PRO A 76 -3.01 -20.71 -22.49
N GLU A 77 -4.23 -21.19 -22.29
CA GLU A 77 -4.60 -22.61 -22.52
C GLU A 77 -4.71 -22.95 -24.02
N LYS A 78 -4.84 -21.94 -24.88
CA LYS A 78 -5.07 -22.06 -26.33
C LYS A 78 -4.39 -20.90 -27.05
N PRO A 79 -4.06 -21.02 -28.34
CA PRO A 79 -3.56 -19.90 -29.13
C PRO A 79 -4.63 -18.79 -29.18
N THR A 80 -4.51 -17.84 -28.26
CA THR A 80 -5.47 -16.76 -28.08
C THR A 80 -4.67 -15.47 -28.01
N SER A 81 -5.08 -14.48 -28.78
CA SER A 81 -4.62 -13.09 -28.68
C SER A 81 -5.73 -12.22 -28.08
N PRO A 82 -6.25 -12.50 -26.87
CA PRO A 82 -7.24 -11.61 -26.30
C PRO A 82 -6.52 -10.34 -25.85
N GLU A 83 -7.19 -9.21 -26.06
CA GLU A 83 -6.78 -7.96 -25.42
C GLU A 83 -6.76 -8.17 -23.90
N PRO A 84 -5.68 -7.78 -23.21
CA PRO A 84 -5.55 -8.05 -21.79
C PRO A 84 -6.67 -7.35 -21.01
N SER A 85 -7.55 -8.14 -20.40
CA SER A 85 -8.67 -7.65 -19.60
C SER A 85 -8.50 -8.11 -18.17
N CYS A 86 -8.11 -7.18 -17.32
CA CYS A 86 -8.06 -7.37 -15.88
C CYS A 86 -9.36 -6.85 -15.23
N GLY A 87 -9.77 -7.47 -14.13
CA GLY A 87 -10.93 -7.02 -13.35
C GLY A 87 -10.74 -5.59 -12.82
N ARG A 88 -11.82 -4.97 -12.33
CA ARG A 88 -11.74 -3.64 -11.69
C ARG A 88 -10.68 -3.68 -10.58
N SER A 89 -9.80 -2.68 -10.57
CA SER A 89 -8.67 -2.54 -9.63
C SER A 89 -7.40 -3.35 -9.93
N LEU A 90 -7.30 -4.01 -11.09
CA LEU A 90 -6.11 -4.74 -11.53
C LEU A 90 -5.55 -4.15 -12.84
N THR A 91 -4.24 -4.03 -12.94
CA THR A 91 -3.49 -3.63 -14.13
C THR A 91 -2.86 -4.86 -14.79
N TRP A 92 -2.79 -4.85 -16.12
CA TRP A 92 -2.07 -5.86 -16.88
C TRP A 92 -0.56 -5.69 -16.78
N ASN A 93 0.15 -6.73 -16.35
CA ASN A 93 1.61 -6.79 -16.41
C ASN A 93 2.05 -7.61 -17.64
N SER A 94 2.71 -6.96 -18.60
CA SER A 94 3.20 -7.59 -19.84
C SER A 94 4.42 -8.48 -19.68
N ASP A 95 5.18 -8.34 -18.58
CA ASP A 95 6.37 -9.16 -18.35
C ASP A 95 5.99 -10.57 -17.89
N THR A 96 5.07 -10.62 -16.93
CA THR A 96 4.54 -11.85 -16.31
C THR A 96 3.19 -12.29 -16.88
N TYR A 97 2.65 -11.55 -17.86
CA TYR A 97 1.36 -11.83 -18.51
C TYR A 97 0.20 -12.02 -17.52
N SER A 98 0.24 -11.32 -16.39
CA SER A 98 -0.68 -11.50 -15.27
C SER A 98 -1.35 -10.19 -14.89
N CYS A 99 -2.56 -10.27 -14.36
CA CYS A 99 -3.18 -9.16 -13.68
C CYS A 99 -2.55 -8.98 -12.29
N VAL A 100 -2.14 -7.74 -12.00
CA VAL A 100 -1.57 -7.32 -10.72
C VAL A 100 -2.39 -6.15 -10.17
N PRO A 101 -2.45 -5.91 -8.85
CA PRO A 101 -3.16 -4.76 -8.30
C PRO A 101 -2.74 -3.44 -8.97
N ASN A 102 -3.69 -2.51 -9.15
CA ASN A 102 -3.46 -1.18 -9.72
C ASN A 102 -2.42 -0.42 -8.87
N GLY A 103 -1.17 -0.46 -9.34
CA GLY A 103 0.00 0.03 -8.63
C GLY A 103 1.29 -0.41 -9.31
N GLY A 104 1.38 -0.10 -10.59
CA GLY A 104 2.28 -0.75 -11.53
C GLY A 104 3.78 -0.73 -11.23
N SER A 105 4.45 -1.68 -11.90
CA SER A 105 5.77 -1.52 -12.52
C SER A 105 6.96 -1.12 -11.64
N GLY A 106 6.98 -1.55 -10.39
CA GLY A 106 8.24 -1.81 -9.69
C GLY A 106 8.27 -3.30 -9.39
N SER A 107 9.26 -4.03 -9.90
CA SER A 107 9.52 -5.41 -9.52
C SER A 107 9.89 -5.45 -8.03
N CYS A 108 8.89 -5.37 -7.16
CA CYS A 108 9.07 -5.57 -5.74
C CYS A 108 9.56 -7.00 -5.51
N ASN A 109 10.42 -7.19 -4.51
CA ASN A 109 10.99 -8.51 -4.25
C ASN A 109 9.88 -9.48 -3.86
N LYS A 110 10.16 -10.78 -3.96
CA LYS A 110 9.24 -11.83 -3.54
C LYS A 110 8.87 -11.64 -2.06
N GLY A 111 7.59 -11.34 -1.79
CA GLY A 111 7.08 -11.06 -0.45
C GLY A 111 6.81 -9.58 -0.17
N ASP A 112 7.15 -8.69 -1.09
CA ASP A 112 6.83 -7.26 -1.03
C ASP A 112 5.61 -6.92 -1.90
N PHE A 113 4.98 -5.78 -1.63
CA PHE A 113 3.93 -5.19 -2.45
C PHE A 113 4.20 -3.72 -2.73
N TRP A 114 3.69 -3.22 -3.85
CA TRP A 114 3.84 -1.82 -4.22
C TRP A 114 2.86 -0.92 -3.48
N TRP A 115 3.36 0.20 -2.94
CA TRP A 115 2.54 1.23 -2.31
C TRP A 115 2.51 2.50 -3.15
N ASP A 116 1.39 2.73 -3.83
CA ASP A 116 1.25 3.83 -4.78
C ASP A 116 1.40 5.23 -4.21
N LYS A 117 1.03 5.41 -2.95
CA LYS A 117 1.01 6.74 -2.33
C LYS A 117 2.41 7.33 -2.18
N LYS A 118 3.40 6.49 -1.89
CA LYS A 118 4.83 6.89 -1.83
C LYS A 118 5.71 6.23 -2.88
N LYS A 119 5.12 5.52 -3.84
CA LYS A 119 5.80 4.89 -4.97
C LYS A 119 7.00 4.04 -4.53
N CYS A 120 6.76 3.11 -3.61
CA CYS A 120 7.80 2.22 -3.08
C CYS A 120 7.27 0.83 -2.72
N CYS A 121 8.17 -0.16 -2.66
CA CYS A 121 7.85 -1.51 -2.19
C CYS A 121 7.83 -1.59 -0.66
N LEU A 122 6.92 -2.38 -0.11
CA LEU A 122 6.76 -2.65 1.32
C LEU A 122 6.61 -4.16 1.58
N PRO A 123 7.16 -4.70 2.68
CA PRO A 123 7.02 -6.11 3.02
C PRO A 123 5.59 -6.47 3.38
N HIS A 124 5.10 -7.59 2.83
CA HIS A 124 3.80 -8.15 3.18
C HIS A 124 3.82 -8.70 4.61
N GLY A 125 2.85 -8.31 5.43
CA GLY A 125 2.82 -8.56 6.87
C GLY A 125 3.56 -7.51 7.70
N GLY A 126 4.27 -6.56 7.05
CA GLY A 126 5.07 -5.56 7.73
C GLY A 126 6.38 -6.13 8.29
N VAL A 127 7.00 -5.39 9.21
CA VAL A 127 8.19 -5.83 9.94
C VAL A 127 7.80 -6.49 11.26
N THR A 128 8.54 -7.49 11.70
CA THR A 128 8.22 -8.30 12.90
C THR A 128 8.16 -7.48 14.18
N LEU A 129 8.98 -6.43 14.27
CA LEU A 129 9.02 -5.54 15.41
C LEU A 129 9.18 -4.08 14.92
N PRO A 130 8.08 -3.41 14.57
CA PRO A 130 8.16 -2.04 14.10
C PRO A 130 8.56 -1.13 15.27
N PRO A 131 9.43 -0.13 15.01
CA PRO A 131 9.73 0.88 16.01
C PRO A 131 8.45 1.65 16.38
N PRO A 132 8.30 2.10 17.63
CA PRO A 132 7.17 2.93 18.02
C PRO A 132 7.22 4.29 17.28
N PRO A 133 6.08 4.86 16.89
CA PRO A 133 6.04 6.20 16.33
C PRO A 133 6.52 7.25 17.35
N PRO A 134 7.20 8.32 16.91
CA PRO A 134 7.59 9.43 17.79
C PRO A 134 6.38 10.30 18.17
N ASN A 135 6.58 11.18 19.17
CA ASN A 135 5.68 12.29 19.49
C ASN A 135 4.20 11.90 19.71
N SER A 136 3.94 10.76 20.34
CA SER A 136 2.59 10.23 20.61
C SER A 136 1.74 9.97 19.35
N TYR A 137 2.35 9.92 18.16
CA TYR A 137 1.68 9.47 16.96
C TYR A 137 1.31 8.00 17.06
N GLN A 138 0.28 7.60 16.33
CA GLN A 138 -0.14 6.20 16.26
C GLN A 138 -0.34 5.78 14.81
N CYS A 139 -0.16 4.48 14.56
CA CYS A 139 -0.48 3.89 13.28
C CYS A 139 -1.83 3.16 13.37
N PRO A 140 -2.67 3.27 12.32
CA PRO A 140 -3.91 2.51 12.24
C PRO A 140 -3.71 0.99 12.26
N ASN A 141 -4.83 0.26 12.36
CA ASN A 141 -4.81 -1.19 12.20
C ASN A 141 -4.33 -1.58 10.78
N LYS A 142 -3.42 -2.56 10.69
CA LYS A 142 -2.71 -2.97 9.46
C LYS A 142 -1.74 -1.92 8.90
N TRP A 143 -1.31 -0.98 9.74
CA TRP A 143 -0.24 -0.03 9.44
C TRP A 143 0.83 -0.12 10.53
N TYR A 144 2.07 0.18 10.17
CA TYR A 144 3.19 0.22 11.11
C TYR A 144 4.06 1.43 10.84
N TRP A 145 4.80 1.88 11.85
CA TRP A 145 5.70 3.02 11.70
C TRP A 145 6.97 2.60 10.97
N SER A 146 7.30 3.29 9.88
CA SER A 146 8.56 3.14 9.17
C SER A 146 9.45 4.34 9.51
N SER A 147 10.52 4.09 10.27
CA SER A 147 11.52 5.12 10.58
C SER A 147 12.17 5.68 9.32
N ASP A 148 12.45 4.83 8.34
CA ASP A 148 13.08 5.22 7.07
C ASP A 148 12.22 6.22 6.27
N LYS A 149 10.89 6.08 6.36
CA LYS A 149 9.94 6.94 5.63
C LYS A 149 9.33 8.04 6.49
N GLY A 150 9.59 8.02 7.80
CA GLY A 150 9.06 8.96 8.79
C GLY A 150 7.54 8.99 8.86
N CYS A 151 6.87 7.88 8.55
CA CYS A 151 5.40 7.81 8.53
C CYS A 151 4.89 6.39 8.78
N CYS A 152 3.59 6.25 9.01
CA CYS A 152 2.94 4.95 8.98
C CYS A 152 2.84 4.46 7.53
N VAL A 153 3.13 3.18 7.35
CA VAL A 153 3.03 2.49 6.07
C VAL A 153 2.15 1.24 6.24
N PRO A 154 1.40 0.83 5.21
CA PRO A 154 0.56 -0.36 5.33
C PRO A 154 1.40 -1.64 5.42
N SER A 155 0.89 -2.63 6.15
CA SER A 155 1.47 -3.98 6.20
C SER A 155 0.86 -4.94 5.19
N VAL A 156 -0.25 -4.57 4.55
CA VAL A 156 -0.94 -5.38 3.54
C VAL A 156 -1.32 -4.53 2.35
N PRO A 157 -1.48 -5.12 1.15
CA PRO A 157 -2.10 -4.45 0.02
C PRO A 157 -3.57 -4.08 0.32
N ASP A 158 -4.13 -3.14 -0.45
CA ASP A 158 -5.55 -2.77 -0.41
C ASP A 158 -6.08 -2.22 0.92
N VAL A 159 -5.28 -1.41 1.61
CA VAL A 159 -5.76 -0.65 2.78
C VAL A 159 -6.68 0.51 2.38
N PRO A 160 -7.68 0.87 3.22
CA PRO A 160 -8.53 2.02 2.95
C PRO A 160 -7.71 3.32 2.91
N THR A 161 -8.08 4.23 2.00
CA THR A 161 -7.44 5.55 1.85
C THR A 161 -7.51 6.37 3.13
N THR A 162 -8.56 6.17 3.92
CA THR A 162 -8.80 6.83 5.21
C THR A 162 -8.91 5.76 6.29
N PRO A 163 -7.78 5.29 6.84
CA PRO A 163 -7.79 4.25 7.85
C PRO A 163 -8.34 4.77 9.19
N ALA A 164 -8.96 3.88 9.96
CA ALA A 164 -9.50 4.22 11.27
C ALA A 164 -8.36 4.35 12.29
N CYS A 165 -8.24 5.55 12.87
CA CYS A 165 -7.27 5.81 13.92
C CYS A 165 -7.71 5.25 15.28
N PRO A 166 -6.75 4.93 16.16
CA PRO A 166 -7.03 4.65 17.56
C PRO A 166 -7.79 5.81 18.23
N ALA A 167 -8.49 5.51 19.33
CA ALA A 167 -9.31 6.49 20.04
C ALA A 167 -8.53 7.77 20.40
N LYS A 168 -9.17 8.93 20.26
CA LYS A 168 -8.60 10.27 20.51
C LYS A 168 -7.48 10.68 19.53
N CYS A 169 -7.42 10.03 18.36
CA CYS A 169 -6.51 10.42 17.30
C CYS A 169 -7.26 10.61 15.97
N SER A 170 -6.79 11.56 15.17
CA SER A 170 -7.28 11.83 13.82
C SER A 170 -6.21 11.51 12.77
N TRP A 171 -6.64 10.89 11.67
CA TRP A 171 -5.77 10.56 10.54
C TRP A 171 -5.31 11.84 9.83
N LYS A 172 -4.00 11.94 9.57
CA LYS A 172 -3.40 13.01 8.78
C LYS A 172 -3.01 12.46 7.40
N PRO A 173 -3.84 12.67 6.35
CA PRO A 173 -3.65 12.02 5.05
C PRO A 173 -2.36 12.44 4.33
N ASP A 174 -1.89 13.68 4.55
CA ASP A 174 -0.67 14.18 3.91
C ASP A 174 0.59 13.62 4.57
N SER A 175 0.54 13.35 5.87
CA SER A 175 1.68 12.92 6.67
C SER A 175 1.68 11.42 6.98
N TYR A 176 0.56 10.73 6.70
CA TYR A 176 0.35 9.29 6.88
C TYR A 176 0.60 8.83 8.32
N TYR A 177 -0.03 9.47 9.31
CA TYR A 177 -0.08 8.99 10.70
C TYR A 177 -1.33 9.49 11.41
N CYS A 178 -1.69 8.83 12.50
CA CYS A 178 -2.71 9.32 13.43
C CYS A 178 -2.03 10.26 14.43
N ALA A 179 -2.50 11.50 14.49
CA ALA A 179 -2.08 12.46 15.50
C ALA A 179 -3.16 12.53 16.59
N PRO A 180 -2.79 12.75 17.87
CA PRO A 180 -3.75 13.04 18.91
C PRO A 180 -4.67 14.19 18.49
N ASP A 181 -5.95 14.06 18.79
CA ASP A 181 -6.87 15.17 18.65
C ASP A 181 -6.39 16.32 19.54
N PRO A 182 -6.51 17.59 19.08
CA PRO A 182 -6.21 18.71 19.95
C PRO A 182 -7.01 18.54 21.23
N THR A 183 -6.33 18.58 22.37
CA THR A 183 -7.01 18.59 23.67
C THR A 183 -7.99 19.77 23.62
N PRO A 184 -9.28 19.57 23.95
CA PRO A 184 -10.20 20.67 24.08
C PRO A 184 -9.53 21.72 24.96
N ALA A 185 -9.46 22.97 24.49
CA ALA A 185 -8.94 24.04 25.33
C ALA A 185 -9.67 23.97 26.67
N PRO A 186 -8.98 24.13 27.81
CA PRO A 186 -9.67 24.31 29.09
C PRO A 186 -10.78 25.34 28.87
N PRO A 187 -11.99 25.10 29.41
CA PRO A 187 -13.00 26.14 29.36
C PRO A 187 -12.36 27.44 29.85
N PRO A 188 -12.62 28.58 29.17
CA PRO A 188 -12.10 29.85 29.65
C PRO A 188 -12.47 29.97 31.13
N PRO A 189 -11.55 30.48 31.99
CA PRO A 189 -11.87 30.69 33.39
C PRO A 189 -13.21 31.45 33.49
N PRO A 190 -14.05 31.14 34.48
CA PRO A 190 -15.30 31.86 34.70
C PRO A 190 -15.01 33.35 34.59
N ALA A 191 -15.81 34.06 33.79
CA ALA A 191 -15.72 35.52 33.73
C ALA A 191 -15.69 36.04 35.18
N PRO A 192 -14.79 36.98 35.52
CA PRO A 192 -14.84 37.64 36.82
C PRO A 192 -16.27 38.07 37.05
N GLU A 193 -16.84 37.72 38.21
CA GLU A 193 -18.17 38.22 38.58
C GLU A 193 -18.19 39.72 38.31
N PRO A 194 -19.26 40.25 37.69
CA PRO A 194 -19.41 41.70 37.55
C PRO A 194 -19.15 42.33 38.92
N PRO A 195 -18.31 43.38 39.01
CA PRO A 195 -18.14 44.10 40.27
C PRO A 195 -19.53 44.39 40.80
N LYS A 196 -19.81 44.04 42.06
CA LYS A 196 -21.10 44.35 42.68
C LYS A 196 -21.36 45.85 42.47
N THR A 197 -22.25 46.19 41.56
CA THR A 197 -22.70 47.57 41.32
C THR A 197 -24.05 47.70 42.01
N GLY A 198 -24.07 48.38 43.14
CA GLY A 198 -25.27 48.57 43.94
C GLY A 198 -24.92 49.04 45.36
N PRO A 199 -25.93 49.33 46.19
CA PRO A 199 -25.74 49.83 47.54
C PRO A 199 -24.87 48.92 48.43
N ASP A 200 -24.83 47.62 48.14
CA ASP A 200 -24.03 46.63 48.88
C ASP A 200 -22.52 46.67 48.56
N SER A 201 -22.08 47.54 47.65
CA SER A 201 -20.66 47.71 47.31
C SER A 201 -19.97 48.85 48.06
N CYS A 202 -20.73 49.70 48.74
CA CYS A 202 -20.18 50.80 49.52
C CYS A 202 -19.76 50.31 50.91
N SER A 203 -18.69 50.90 51.44
CA SER A 203 -18.29 50.66 52.83
C SER A 203 -19.33 51.25 53.79
N ASN A 204 -19.35 50.79 55.05
CA ASN A 204 -20.29 51.30 56.08
C ASN A 204 -20.16 52.81 56.36
N THR A 205 -19.11 53.46 55.83
CA THR A 205 -18.85 54.90 55.93
C THR A 205 -19.23 55.68 54.68
N GLU A 206 -19.85 55.03 53.70
CA GLU A 206 -20.22 55.60 52.41
C GLU A 206 -21.68 55.27 52.06
N PHE A 207 -22.32 56.11 51.24
CA PHE A 207 -23.63 55.83 50.68
C PHE A 207 -23.55 55.75 49.16
N TRP A 208 -24.40 54.93 48.57
CA TRP A 208 -24.49 54.77 47.12
C TRP A 208 -25.31 55.88 46.47
N TRP A 209 -24.69 56.62 45.54
CA TRP A 209 -25.36 57.62 44.74
C TRP A 209 -25.89 57.01 43.45
N GLU A 210 -27.18 56.67 43.43
CA GLU A 210 -27.84 55.99 42.31
C GLU A 210 -27.69 56.71 40.95
N THR A 211 -27.71 58.05 40.97
CA THR A 211 -27.61 58.87 39.75
C THR A 211 -26.21 58.90 39.15
N LYS A 212 -25.16 58.83 39.97
CA LYS A 212 -23.76 58.85 39.52
C LYS A 212 -23.08 57.49 39.58
N LYS A 213 -23.77 56.48 40.09
CA LYS A 213 -23.30 55.09 40.20
C LYS A 213 -21.96 55.01 40.93
N CYS A 214 -21.82 55.70 42.06
CA CYS A 214 -20.61 55.71 42.89
C CYS A 214 -20.93 55.82 44.39
N CYS A 215 -19.98 55.44 45.24
CA CYS A 215 -20.05 55.61 46.69
C CYS A 215 -19.53 57.00 47.08
N LEU A 216 -20.25 57.69 47.97
CA LEU A 216 -19.87 58.98 48.55
C LEU A 216 -19.72 58.86 50.06
N PRO A 217 -18.73 59.53 50.69
CA PRO A 217 -18.54 59.48 52.12
C PRO A 217 -19.74 60.07 52.88
N ILE A 218 -20.10 59.42 53.98
CA ILE A 218 -21.12 59.88 54.92
C ILE A 218 -20.46 60.90 55.84
N GLY A 219 -20.93 62.14 55.78
CA GLY A 219 -20.32 63.29 56.43
C GLY A 219 -19.50 64.08 55.42
N GLY A 220 -19.99 65.26 55.07
CA GLY A 220 -19.24 66.19 54.22
C GLY A 220 -17.88 66.55 54.82
N PRO A 221 -16.97 67.17 54.04
CA PRO A 221 -15.66 67.57 54.55
C PRO A 221 -15.83 68.39 55.84
N HIS A 222 -15.02 68.08 56.87
CA HIS A 222 -14.98 68.81 58.15
C HIS A 222 -14.63 70.30 57.99
N SER A 223 -14.36 70.77 56.76
CA SER A 223 -14.09 72.16 56.43
C SER A 223 -14.64 72.46 55.02
N PRO A 224 -15.85 73.01 54.90
CA PRO A 224 -16.31 73.52 53.61
C PRO A 224 -15.43 74.71 53.18
N PRO A 225 -15.04 74.81 51.90
CA PRO A 225 -14.38 76.02 51.40
C PRO A 225 -15.33 77.21 51.54
N SER A 226 -14.81 78.33 52.03
CA SER A 226 -15.59 79.57 52.15
C SER A 226 -16.08 80.03 50.78
N PRO A 227 -17.36 80.44 50.65
CA PRO A 227 -17.89 80.93 49.40
C PRO A 227 -17.24 82.28 49.00
N PRO A 228 -17.10 82.56 47.68
CA PRO A 228 -16.66 83.84 47.16
C PRO A 228 -17.70 84.96 47.33
#